data_AF-A0A2U1WUY7-F1
#
_entry.id   AF-A0A2U1WUY7-F1
#
_cell.length_a   1.000
_cell.length_b   1.000
_cell.length_c   1.000
_cell.angle_alpha   90.00
_cell.angle_beta   90.00
_cell.angle_gamma   90.00
#
_symmetry.space_group_name_H-M   'P 1'
#
loop_
_entity.id
_entity.type
_entity.pdbx_description
1 polymer ?
#
loop_
_entity_poly.entity_id
_entity_poly.type
_entity_poly.pdbx_seq_one_letter_code
_entity_poly.pdbx_strand_id
1 'polypeptide(L)'
;MNAMSPTPPPLPLAEENLARVRDVLEPLDREQKARLHQLIRDGHLDNPALGPHVASLLLEMLNGRRTEHARRLWTGWFDPILLRDDVSIRAETRLPASMHIIDAGAWWFALSQHMGPSIDRVQRAVTKQSREKPLDEIFAAPAAQRIAEDLRRESLAIIAAVKPKAETRARFLAEANLQRKSMLAARGCRATPPLTAADLDTLEFLLTVAPAWRDLARPAPATDLDTLTDYVLTAAEERRPGAEGALLLVVAHLHAKRHPGTAMEVHHTFPQTLVRDCIVVHFQLAAQVAREWIEEHYLSRAPARTPPSSGDIEVLTECVFAWYDALHALGIDESDRHQAGIRDAFGRFINAVELELVPALGQRLMAMTRYSSPDPLLERIRYVASFKARLKPRGIATAIKPWQPTIAQHLSGLFRDLTTAGQPADLPRLGKLAELMDLIGHPLEVTALDGALIRLVEEALAMRQRFSDEESGLIDRLLTTASDERRRCRWWVSPEVMNLLKTADRTGWYRRAGA
;
A
#
# COMPACT_ATOMS: atom_id res chain seq x y z
N MET A 1 -78.50 20.32 19.36
CA MET A 1 -77.13 19.92 19.74
C MET A 1 -77.03 18.44 19.42
N ASN A 2 -76.28 17.94 18.44
CA ASN A 2 -74.91 18.26 18.07
C ASN A 2 -74.74 18.43 16.56
N ALA A 3 -73.99 19.46 16.17
CA ALA A 3 -73.51 19.66 14.82
C ALA A 3 -72.44 18.61 14.50
N MET A 4 -72.56 17.91 13.38
CA MET A 4 -71.48 17.14 12.77
C MET A 4 -70.35 18.11 12.42
N SER A 5 -69.22 17.98 13.11
CA SER A 5 -67.97 18.62 12.70
C SER A 5 -67.49 17.97 11.39
N PRO A 6 -67.18 18.75 10.35
CA PRO A 6 -66.60 18.21 9.13
C PRO A 6 -65.18 17.71 9.42
N THR A 7 -64.86 16.50 8.96
CA THR A 7 -63.49 15.97 8.93
C THR A 7 -62.61 16.98 8.19
N PRO A 8 -61.50 17.47 8.79
CA PRO A 8 -60.64 18.41 8.11
C PRO A 8 -60.04 17.76 6.86
N PRO A 9 -59.88 18.50 5.75
CA PRO A 9 -59.18 17.98 4.59
C PRO A 9 -57.73 17.65 4.95
N PRO A 10 -57.10 16.65 4.31
CA PRO A 10 -55.69 16.36 4.54
C PRO A 10 -54.88 17.62 4.23
N LEU A 11 -54.19 18.16 5.24
CA LEU A 11 -53.29 19.28 5.06
C LEU A 11 -52.21 18.87 4.04
N PRO A 12 -51.94 19.69 3.01
CA PRO A 12 -50.77 19.45 2.15
C PRO A 12 -49.54 19.46 3.05
N LEU A 13 -48.75 18.38 3.00
CA LEU A 13 -47.46 18.34 3.69
C LEU A 13 -46.59 19.45 3.10
N ALA A 14 -46.49 20.57 3.81
CA ALA A 14 -45.62 21.68 3.43
C ALA A 14 -44.20 21.13 3.20
N GLU A 15 -43.53 21.58 2.14
CA GLU A 15 -42.17 21.15 1.76
C GLU A 15 -41.19 21.20 2.96
N GLU A 16 -41.41 22.12 3.88
CA GLU A 16 -40.66 22.28 5.13
C GLU A 16 -40.72 21.04 6.05
N ASN A 17 -41.85 20.31 6.06
CA ASN A 17 -41.99 19.08 6.85
C ASN A 17 -41.23 17.91 6.22
N LEU A 18 -41.19 17.79 4.89
CA LEU A 18 -40.40 16.76 4.21
C LEU A 18 -38.89 17.02 4.32
N ALA A 19 -38.47 18.28 4.35
CA ALA A 19 -37.09 18.65 4.64
C ALA A 19 -36.65 18.17 6.03
N ARG A 20 -37.46 18.42 7.07
CA ARG A 20 -37.19 17.92 8.43
C ARG A 20 -37.16 16.38 8.51
N VAL A 21 -38.05 15.70 7.77
CA VAL A 21 -38.00 14.23 7.68
C VAL A 21 -36.72 13.77 6.99
N ARG A 22 -36.25 14.45 5.93
CA ARG A 22 -34.97 14.14 5.30
C ARG A 22 -33.82 14.25 6.29
N ASP A 23 -33.77 15.33 7.08
CA ASP A 23 -32.71 15.56 8.07
C ASP A 23 -32.67 14.45 9.14
N VAL A 24 -33.83 13.92 9.53
CA VAL A 24 -33.93 12.80 10.48
C VAL A 24 -33.49 11.47 9.86
N LEU A 25 -33.76 11.26 8.57
CA LEU A 25 -33.41 10.04 7.86
C LEU A 25 -31.96 10.03 7.36
N GLU A 26 -31.33 11.19 7.20
CA GLU A 26 -29.98 11.33 6.64
C GLU A 26 -28.91 10.51 7.39
N PRO A 27 -28.86 10.49 8.74
CA PRO A 27 -27.87 9.75 9.51
C PRO A 27 -28.00 8.23 9.43
N LEU A 28 -29.16 7.70 9.00
CA LEU A 28 -29.38 6.26 8.91
C LEU A 28 -28.47 5.65 7.85
N ASP A 29 -27.97 4.45 8.11
CA ASP A 29 -27.22 3.70 7.11
C ASP A 29 -28.15 3.21 5.97
N ARG A 30 -27.55 2.68 4.90
CA ARG A 30 -28.29 2.24 3.71
C ARG A 30 -29.25 1.07 4.01
N GLU A 31 -28.86 0.16 4.90
CA GLU A 31 -29.65 -1.03 5.23
C GLU A 31 -30.87 -0.64 6.07
N GLN A 32 -30.68 0.25 7.04
CA GLN A 32 -31.73 0.87 7.84
C GLN A 32 -32.73 1.62 6.96
N LYS A 33 -32.25 2.42 6.00
CA LYS A 33 -33.11 3.13 5.02
C LYS A 33 -33.91 2.15 4.15
N ALA A 34 -33.29 1.06 3.69
CA ALA A 34 -33.97 0.04 2.88
C ALA A 34 -35.04 -0.71 3.69
N ARG A 35 -34.73 -1.08 4.93
CA ARG A 35 -35.67 -1.73 5.84
C ARG A 35 -36.84 -0.82 6.19
N LEU A 36 -36.58 0.46 6.41
CA LEU A 36 -37.64 1.46 6.65
C LEU A 36 -38.54 1.60 5.43
N HIS A 37 -37.97 1.71 4.22
CA HIS A 37 -38.74 1.74 2.98
C HIS A 37 -39.64 0.50 2.83
N GLN A 38 -39.12 -0.68 3.17
CA GLN A 38 -39.89 -1.93 3.14
C GLN A 38 -41.07 -1.90 4.14
N LEU A 39 -40.84 -1.47 5.39
CA LEU A 39 -41.89 -1.37 6.39
C LEU A 39 -43.02 -0.41 5.98
N ILE A 40 -42.66 0.70 5.33
CA ILE A 40 -43.64 1.66 4.80
C ILE A 40 -44.45 1.04 3.66
N ARG A 41 -43.79 0.29 2.77
CA ARG A 41 -44.44 -0.43 1.67
C ARG A 41 -45.41 -1.51 2.17
N ASP A 42 -45.06 -2.16 3.27
CA ASP A 42 -45.87 -3.21 3.91
C ASP A 42 -47.02 -2.66 4.78
N GLY A 43 -47.18 -1.33 4.83
CA GLY A 43 -48.31 -0.67 5.48
C GLY A 43 -48.15 -0.42 6.97
N HIS A 44 -46.93 -0.48 7.51
CA HIS A 44 -46.66 -0.27 8.95
C HIS A 44 -46.66 1.22 9.38
N LEU A 45 -47.02 2.15 8.49
CA LEU A 45 -47.23 3.56 8.82
C LEU A 45 -48.72 3.85 8.96
N ASP A 46 -49.14 4.21 10.18
CA ASP A 46 -50.54 4.50 10.53
C ASP A 46 -51.12 5.73 9.80
N ASN A 47 -50.26 6.58 9.21
CA ASN A 47 -50.68 7.77 8.48
C ASN A 47 -50.68 7.54 6.95
N PRO A 48 -51.84 7.31 6.32
CA PRO A 48 -51.95 6.96 4.90
C PRO A 48 -51.56 8.10 3.94
N ALA A 49 -51.52 9.36 4.41
CA ALA A 49 -51.12 10.50 3.59
C ALA A 49 -49.58 10.74 3.60
N LEU A 50 -48.91 10.39 4.72
CA LEU A 50 -47.48 10.61 4.91
C LEU A 50 -46.64 9.48 4.29
N GLY A 51 -47.11 8.23 4.37
CA GLY A 51 -46.39 7.04 3.92
C GLY A 51 -45.82 7.13 2.49
N PRO A 52 -46.61 7.49 1.47
CA PRO A 52 -46.13 7.59 0.09
C PRO A 52 -45.03 8.65 -0.11
N HIS A 53 -45.12 9.79 0.59
CA HIS A 53 -44.14 10.87 0.48
C HIS A 53 -42.80 10.49 1.12
N VAL A 54 -42.85 9.85 2.30
CA VAL A 54 -41.64 9.35 2.99
C VAL A 54 -41.01 8.18 2.22
N ALA A 55 -41.82 7.29 1.64
CA ALA A 55 -41.32 6.22 0.76
C ALA A 55 -40.61 6.78 -0.48
N SER A 56 -41.19 7.79 -1.13
CA SER A 56 -40.55 8.48 -2.27
C SER A 56 -39.22 9.14 -1.87
N LEU A 57 -39.19 9.81 -0.72
CA LEU A 57 -37.98 10.43 -0.19
C LEU A 57 -36.89 9.39 0.10
N LEU A 58 -37.24 8.27 0.73
CA LEU A 58 -36.33 7.15 0.97
C LEU A 58 -35.83 6.54 -0.34
N LEU A 59 -36.70 6.39 -1.36
CA LEU A 59 -36.29 5.92 -2.68
C LEU A 59 -35.29 6.87 -3.34
N GLU A 60 -35.53 8.18 -3.27
CA GLU A 60 -34.57 9.19 -3.76
C GLU A 60 -33.23 9.09 -3.03
N MET A 61 -33.24 8.92 -1.71
CA MET A 61 -32.03 8.76 -0.90
C MET A 61 -31.30 7.44 -1.18
N LEU A 62 -32.03 6.34 -1.38
CA LEU A 62 -31.49 5.02 -1.67
C LEU A 62 -30.91 4.92 -3.09
N ASN A 63 -31.59 5.53 -4.07
CA ASN A 63 -31.20 5.48 -5.47
C ASN A 63 -30.12 6.53 -5.79
N GLY A 64 -30.16 7.70 -5.13
CA GLY A 64 -29.21 8.79 -5.32
C GLY A 64 -29.14 9.30 -6.76
N ARG A 65 -28.10 10.08 -7.09
CA ARG A 65 -27.84 10.59 -8.47
C ARG A 65 -27.27 9.54 -9.42
N ARG A 66 -27.64 8.28 -9.24
CA ARG A 66 -27.06 7.14 -9.97
C ARG A 66 -27.71 7.04 -11.35
N THR A 67 -27.06 7.55 -12.40
CA THR A 67 -27.65 7.63 -13.75
C THR A 67 -27.14 6.57 -14.75
N GLU A 68 -25.94 6.03 -14.55
CA GLU A 68 -25.36 5.02 -15.47
C GLU A 68 -25.79 3.58 -15.10
N HIS A 69 -27.07 3.20 -15.31
CA HIS A 69 -27.56 1.88 -14.90
C HIS A 69 -26.98 0.73 -15.75
N ALA A 70 -26.87 0.92 -17.07
CA ALA A 70 -26.29 -0.09 -17.97
C ALA A 70 -24.84 -0.41 -17.61
N ARG A 71 -24.04 0.63 -17.33
CA ARG A 71 -22.67 0.47 -16.87
C ARG A 71 -22.61 -0.37 -15.59
N ARG A 72 -23.46 -0.08 -14.60
CA ARG A 72 -23.46 -0.81 -13.32
C ARG A 72 -23.78 -2.29 -13.51
N LEU A 73 -24.80 -2.60 -14.30
CA LEU A 73 -25.15 -3.99 -14.63
C LEU A 73 -24.00 -4.70 -15.34
N TRP A 74 -23.33 -4.02 -16.27
CA TRP A 74 -22.19 -4.59 -16.98
C TRP A 74 -20.96 -4.77 -16.07
N THR A 75 -20.62 -3.77 -15.25
CA THR A 75 -19.48 -3.87 -14.32
C THR A 75 -19.70 -4.92 -13.23
N GLY A 76 -20.96 -5.21 -12.89
CA GLY A 76 -21.32 -6.23 -11.90
C GLY A 76 -20.85 -7.64 -12.25
N TRP A 77 -20.60 -7.93 -13.52
CA TRP A 77 -19.98 -9.19 -13.96
C TRP A 77 -18.59 -9.44 -13.39
N PHE A 78 -17.90 -8.37 -13.00
CA PHE A 78 -16.54 -8.44 -12.51
C PHE A 78 -16.44 -8.29 -10.99
N ASP A 79 -17.54 -8.03 -10.27
CA ASP A 79 -17.49 -7.72 -8.83
C ASP A 79 -16.66 -8.71 -7.98
N PRO A 80 -16.71 -10.05 -8.22
CA PRO A 80 -15.87 -11.01 -7.50
C PRO A 80 -14.37 -10.82 -7.70
N ILE A 81 -13.95 -10.29 -8.85
CA ILE A 81 -12.54 -10.17 -9.27
C ILE A 81 -12.07 -8.71 -9.40
N LEU A 82 -12.97 -7.74 -9.24
CA LEU A 82 -12.70 -6.33 -9.53
C LEU A 82 -11.77 -5.71 -8.48
N LEU A 83 -10.63 -5.19 -8.92
CA LEU A 83 -9.70 -4.44 -8.08
C LEU A 83 -10.15 -2.98 -7.97
N ARG A 84 -10.07 -2.42 -6.76
CA ARG A 84 -10.58 -1.07 -6.44
C ARG A 84 -9.57 -0.19 -5.71
N ASP A 85 -8.36 -0.70 -5.50
CA ASP A 85 -7.33 -0.02 -4.73
C ASP A 85 -6.35 0.76 -5.62
N ASP A 86 -5.82 1.85 -5.08
CA ASP A 86 -4.94 2.75 -5.84
C ASP A 86 -3.53 2.18 -6.08
N VAL A 87 -3.12 1.13 -5.36
CA VAL A 87 -1.77 0.56 -5.49
C VAL A 87 -1.69 -0.31 -6.75
N SER A 88 -2.71 -1.12 -7.04
CA SER A 88 -2.79 -1.93 -8.28
C SER A 88 -2.65 -1.10 -9.54
N ILE A 89 -3.25 0.10 -9.56
CA ILE A 89 -3.22 0.96 -10.75
C ILE A 89 -1.89 1.70 -10.90
N ARG A 90 -1.12 1.85 -9.81
CA ARG A 90 0.18 2.51 -9.80
C ARG A 90 1.33 1.58 -10.13
N ALA A 91 1.10 0.28 -10.31
CA ALA A 91 2.15 -0.64 -10.72
C ALA A 91 2.75 -0.22 -12.08
N GLU A 92 4.09 -0.23 -12.18
CA GLU A 92 4.83 -0.03 -13.43
C GLU A 92 4.53 -1.16 -14.43
N THR A 93 4.35 -2.38 -13.91
CA THR A 93 3.93 -3.55 -14.67
C THR A 93 2.46 -3.83 -14.40
N ARG A 94 1.66 -4.13 -15.44
CA ARG A 94 0.26 -4.52 -15.24
C ARG A 94 0.17 -5.82 -14.46
N LEU A 95 -0.76 -5.87 -13.50
CA LEU A 95 -1.12 -7.08 -12.79
C LEU A 95 -1.75 -8.09 -13.77
N PRO A 96 -1.19 -9.31 -13.91
CA PRO A 96 -1.71 -10.31 -14.85
C PRO A 96 -3.16 -10.68 -14.55
N ALA A 97 -3.96 -10.88 -15.60
CA ALA A 97 -5.37 -11.29 -15.51
C ALA A 97 -6.24 -10.47 -14.53
N SER A 98 -5.87 -9.21 -14.29
CA SER A 98 -6.57 -8.33 -13.37
C SER A 98 -7.59 -7.45 -14.10
N MET A 99 -8.67 -7.09 -13.40
CA MET A 99 -9.61 -6.07 -13.86
C MET A 99 -9.72 -5.00 -12.78
N HIS A 100 -9.15 -3.82 -13.04
CA HIS A 100 -9.32 -2.67 -12.15
C HIS A 100 -10.59 -1.88 -12.52
N ILE A 101 -11.25 -1.24 -11.55
CA ILE A 101 -12.49 -0.46 -11.79
C ILE A 101 -12.32 0.66 -12.83
N ILE A 102 -11.13 1.24 -12.92
CA ILE A 102 -10.80 2.25 -13.94
C ILE A 102 -10.73 1.60 -15.34
N ASP A 103 -10.16 0.41 -15.43
CA ASP A 103 -10.04 -0.32 -16.69
C ASP A 103 -11.41 -0.82 -17.15
N ALA A 104 -12.23 -1.34 -16.23
CA ALA A 104 -13.63 -1.68 -16.51
C ALA A 104 -14.42 -0.44 -17.00
N GLY A 105 -14.20 0.73 -16.40
CA GLY A 105 -14.81 1.98 -16.86
C GLY A 105 -14.36 2.40 -18.27
N ALA A 106 -13.08 2.24 -18.57
CA ALA A 106 -12.52 2.52 -19.89
C ALA A 106 -13.06 1.57 -20.97
N TRP A 107 -13.11 0.27 -20.65
CA TRP A 107 -13.69 -0.74 -21.54
C TRP A 107 -15.17 -0.51 -21.79
N TRP A 108 -15.94 -0.22 -20.74
CA TRP A 108 -17.35 0.14 -20.89
C TRP A 108 -17.53 1.33 -21.83
N PHE A 109 -16.69 2.36 -21.71
CA PHE A 109 -16.80 3.55 -22.56
C PHE A 109 -16.54 3.25 -24.04
N ALA A 110 -15.57 2.38 -24.35
CA ALA A 110 -15.32 1.96 -25.73
C ALA A 110 -16.44 1.04 -26.26
N LEU A 111 -16.93 0.12 -25.44
CA LEU A 111 -18.02 -0.79 -25.80
C LEU A 111 -19.34 -0.07 -26.02
N SER A 112 -19.65 0.92 -25.17
CA SER A 112 -20.95 1.61 -25.18
C SER A 112 -21.24 2.37 -26.48
N GLN A 113 -20.19 2.81 -27.19
CA GLN A 113 -20.31 3.44 -28.51
C GLN A 113 -20.98 2.53 -29.55
N HIS A 114 -20.95 1.21 -29.31
CA HIS A 114 -21.49 0.20 -30.21
C HIS A 114 -22.80 -0.43 -29.70
N MET A 115 -23.29 -0.05 -28.51
CA MET A 115 -24.42 -0.69 -27.82
C MET A 115 -25.63 0.23 -27.60
N GLY A 116 -25.70 1.37 -28.30
CA GLY A 116 -26.69 2.43 -28.06
C GLY A 116 -28.14 1.92 -27.84
N PRO A 117 -28.71 1.12 -28.74
CA PRO A 117 -30.09 0.61 -28.59
C PRO A 117 -30.31 -0.23 -27.33
N SER A 118 -29.33 -1.07 -26.97
CA SER A 118 -29.38 -1.91 -25.77
C SER A 118 -29.26 -1.06 -24.50
N ILE A 119 -28.34 -0.09 -24.49
CA ILE A 119 -28.17 0.86 -23.38
C ILE A 119 -29.47 1.65 -23.15
N ASP A 120 -30.09 2.19 -24.20
CA ASP A 120 -31.34 2.95 -24.09
C ASP A 120 -32.49 2.09 -23.56
N ARG A 121 -32.51 0.80 -23.91
CA ARG A 121 -33.49 -0.15 -23.36
C ARG A 121 -33.26 -0.36 -21.87
N VAL A 122 -32.01 -0.56 -21.44
CA VAL A 122 -31.67 -0.73 -20.02
C VAL A 122 -32.03 0.51 -19.23
N GLN A 123 -31.64 1.70 -19.71
CA GLN A 123 -31.90 2.96 -19.01
C GLN A 123 -33.40 3.18 -18.82
N ARG A 124 -34.20 3.05 -19.88
CA ARG A 124 -35.67 3.18 -19.78
C ARG A 124 -36.28 2.16 -18.81
N ALA A 125 -35.85 0.90 -18.86
CA ALA A 125 -36.37 -0.15 -18.00
C ALA A 125 -36.05 0.10 -16.53
N VAL A 126 -34.79 0.42 -16.21
CA VAL A 126 -34.34 0.65 -14.83
C VAL A 126 -34.89 1.96 -14.28
N THR A 127 -34.88 3.06 -15.04
CA THR A 127 -35.46 4.34 -14.61
C THR A 127 -36.96 4.26 -14.37
N LYS A 128 -37.69 3.41 -15.11
CA LYS A 128 -39.10 3.15 -14.82
C LYS A 128 -39.26 2.46 -13.46
N GLN A 129 -38.48 1.40 -13.21
CA GLN A 129 -38.57 0.63 -11.97
C GLN A 129 -38.03 1.38 -10.74
N SER A 130 -37.04 2.26 -10.92
CA SER A 130 -36.43 3.03 -9.83
C SER A 130 -37.36 4.07 -9.20
N ARG A 131 -38.53 4.30 -9.81
CA ARG A 131 -39.61 5.11 -9.22
C ARG A 131 -40.38 4.37 -8.12
N GLU A 132 -40.28 3.05 -8.10
CA GLU A 132 -41.08 2.19 -7.24
C GLU A 132 -40.22 1.33 -6.31
N LYS A 133 -38.96 1.08 -6.68
CA LYS A 133 -38.07 0.15 -5.96
C LYS A 133 -36.65 0.71 -5.80
N PRO A 134 -35.94 0.34 -4.72
CA PRO A 134 -34.52 0.58 -4.61
C PRO A 134 -33.74 -0.11 -5.74
N LEU A 135 -32.67 0.52 -6.23
CA LEU A 135 -31.83 -0.03 -7.29
C LEU A 135 -31.23 -1.41 -6.96
N ASP A 136 -30.95 -1.68 -5.68
CA ASP A 136 -30.37 -2.95 -5.25
C ASP A 136 -31.38 -4.09 -5.43
N GLU A 137 -32.67 -3.87 -5.13
CA GLU A 137 -33.76 -4.82 -5.44
C GLU A 137 -33.91 -5.02 -6.95
N ILE A 138 -33.82 -3.94 -7.73
CA ILE A 138 -33.95 -3.98 -9.19
C ILE A 138 -32.82 -4.82 -9.80
N PHE A 139 -31.57 -4.61 -9.37
CA PHE A 139 -30.41 -5.32 -9.89
C PHE A 139 -30.34 -6.78 -9.42
N ALA A 140 -30.90 -7.11 -8.27
CA ALA A 140 -31.05 -8.49 -7.81
C ALA A 140 -32.15 -9.27 -8.57
N ALA A 141 -33.07 -8.58 -9.26
CA ALA A 141 -34.20 -9.24 -9.92
C ALA A 141 -33.75 -10.08 -11.14
N PRO A 142 -34.41 -11.23 -11.43
CA PRO A 142 -34.10 -12.07 -12.59
C PRO A 142 -34.17 -11.32 -13.93
N ALA A 143 -35.01 -10.29 -14.04
CA ALA A 143 -35.10 -9.45 -15.23
C ALA A 143 -33.81 -8.65 -15.48
N ALA A 144 -33.20 -8.08 -14.42
CA ALA A 144 -31.92 -7.39 -14.53
C ALA A 144 -30.77 -8.36 -14.84
N GLN A 145 -30.86 -9.61 -14.37
CA GLN A 145 -29.89 -10.65 -14.71
C GLN A 145 -29.88 -10.96 -16.21
N ARG A 146 -31.05 -11.08 -16.83
CA ARG A 146 -31.20 -11.25 -18.29
C ARG A 146 -30.64 -10.07 -19.07
N ILE A 147 -30.95 -8.85 -18.64
CA ILE A 147 -30.42 -7.63 -19.26
C ILE A 147 -28.88 -7.59 -19.20
N ALA A 148 -28.30 -7.94 -18.06
CA ALA A 148 -26.85 -7.99 -17.91
C ALA A 148 -26.23 -9.06 -18.82
N GLU A 149 -26.91 -10.20 -19.04
CA GLU A 149 -26.47 -11.26 -19.96
C GLU A 149 -26.54 -10.80 -21.42
N ASP A 150 -27.57 -10.06 -21.80
CA ASP A 150 -27.67 -9.46 -23.14
C ASP A 150 -26.50 -8.50 -23.39
N LEU A 151 -26.22 -7.60 -22.43
CA LEU A 151 -25.07 -6.68 -22.51
C LEU A 151 -23.72 -7.42 -22.61
N ARG A 152 -23.57 -8.53 -21.87
CA ARG A 152 -22.35 -9.36 -21.90
C ARG A 152 -22.15 -10.01 -23.27
N ARG A 153 -23.20 -10.61 -23.83
CA ARG A 153 -23.15 -11.25 -25.16
C ARG A 153 -22.87 -10.25 -26.27
N GLU A 154 -23.51 -9.08 -26.21
CA GLU A 154 -23.25 -8.00 -27.15
C GLU A 154 -21.81 -7.50 -27.05
N SER A 155 -21.26 -7.39 -25.82
CA SER A 155 -19.85 -7.06 -25.60
C SER A 155 -18.91 -8.05 -26.29
N LEU A 156 -19.16 -9.35 -26.10
CA LEU A 156 -18.36 -10.41 -26.73
C LEU A 156 -18.46 -10.35 -28.26
N ALA A 157 -19.66 -10.11 -28.81
CA ALA A 157 -19.83 -9.97 -30.26
C ALA A 157 -19.05 -8.78 -30.83
N ILE A 158 -19.04 -7.64 -30.14
CA ILE A 158 -18.25 -6.47 -30.51
C ILE A 158 -16.76 -6.78 -30.47
N ILE A 159 -16.27 -7.40 -29.37
CA ILE A 159 -14.86 -7.77 -29.23
C ILE A 159 -14.43 -8.73 -30.34
N ALA A 160 -15.23 -9.76 -30.64
CA ALA A 160 -14.97 -10.71 -31.71
C ALA A 160 -14.88 -10.04 -33.09
N ALA A 161 -15.67 -8.99 -33.33
CA ALA A 161 -15.62 -8.21 -34.58
C ALA A 161 -14.40 -7.27 -34.67
N VAL A 162 -13.97 -6.70 -33.54
CA VAL A 162 -12.86 -5.74 -33.44
C VAL A 162 -11.50 -6.43 -33.49
N LYS A 163 -11.34 -7.54 -32.75
CA LYS A 163 -10.06 -8.23 -32.52
C LYS A 163 -9.28 -8.65 -33.78
N PRO A 164 -9.88 -9.21 -34.85
CA PRO A 164 -9.11 -9.69 -36.01
C PRO A 164 -8.56 -8.56 -36.90
N LYS A 165 -9.17 -7.36 -36.88
CA LYS A 165 -8.79 -6.25 -37.75
C LYS A 165 -7.85 -5.30 -37.02
N ALA A 166 -6.58 -5.26 -37.42
CA ALA A 166 -5.55 -4.48 -36.73
C ALA A 166 -5.92 -2.99 -36.57
N GLU A 167 -6.47 -2.36 -37.61
CA GLU A 167 -6.89 -0.96 -37.59
C GLU A 167 -8.07 -0.72 -36.64
N THR A 168 -9.11 -1.56 -36.71
CA THR A 168 -10.27 -1.47 -35.82
C THR A 168 -9.88 -1.70 -34.36
N ARG A 169 -9.02 -2.70 -34.11
CA ARG A 169 -8.46 -2.98 -32.79
C ARG A 169 -7.66 -1.80 -32.25
N ALA A 170 -6.81 -1.18 -33.07
CA ALA A 170 -6.05 0.00 -32.68
C ALA A 170 -6.96 1.18 -32.31
N ARG A 171 -8.02 1.42 -33.09
CA ARG A 171 -9.00 2.49 -32.78
C ARG A 171 -9.75 2.24 -31.48
N PHE A 172 -10.24 1.01 -31.29
CA PHE A 172 -10.92 0.62 -30.06
C PHE A 172 -10.03 0.75 -28.82
N LEU A 173 -8.75 0.33 -28.92
CA LEU A 173 -7.77 0.52 -27.85
C LEU A 173 -7.46 2.00 -27.61
N ALA A 174 -7.41 2.83 -28.64
CA ALA A 174 -7.20 4.27 -28.50
C ALA A 174 -8.36 4.95 -27.75
N GLU A 175 -9.60 4.60 -28.07
CA GLU A 175 -10.81 5.08 -27.37
C GLU A 175 -10.79 4.69 -25.89
N ALA A 176 -10.52 3.41 -25.59
CA ALA A 176 -10.40 2.93 -24.21
C ALA A 176 -9.26 3.64 -23.46
N ASN A 177 -8.09 3.78 -24.08
CA ASN A 177 -6.94 4.44 -23.46
C ASN A 177 -7.14 5.94 -23.22
N LEU A 178 -7.86 6.63 -24.10
CA LEU A 178 -8.21 8.03 -23.90
C LEU A 178 -9.07 8.20 -22.65
N GLN A 179 -10.11 7.38 -22.51
CA GLN A 179 -10.97 7.41 -21.34
C GLN A 179 -10.22 7.01 -20.07
N ARG A 180 -9.42 5.95 -20.15
CA ARG A 180 -8.58 5.49 -19.04
C ARG A 180 -7.66 6.61 -18.55
N LYS A 181 -6.97 7.31 -19.46
CA LYS A 181 -6.08 8.43 -19.14
C LYS A 181 -6.82 9.57 -18.43
N SER A 182 -8.04 9.89 -18.86
CA SER A 182 -8.88 10.89 -18.20
C SER A 182 -9.22 10.50 -16.76
N MET A 183 -9.65 9.25 -16.54
CA MET A 183 -9.97 8.72 -15.21
C MET A 183 -8.75 8.64 -14.28
N LEU A 184 -7.59 8.27 -14.82
CA LEU A 184 -6.31 8.25 -14.12
C LEU A 184 -5.85 9.65 -13.71
N ALA A 185 -5.97 10.63 -14.61
CA ALA A 185 -5.60 12.01 -14.33
C ALA A 185 -6.44 12.60 -13.19
N ALA A 186 -7.73 12.29 -13.13
CA ALA A 186 -8.61 12.65 -12.02
C ALA A 186 -8.20 12.03 -10.66
N ARG A 187 -7.39 10.96 -10.70
CA ARG A 187 -6.82 10.27 -9.52
C ARG A 187 -5.34 10.62 -9.27
N GLY A 188 -4.81 11.63 -9.97
CA GLY A 188 -3.40 12.03 -9.83
C GLY A 188 -2.38 11.03 -10.39
N CYS A 189 -2.83 10.00 -11.12
CA CYS A 189 -1.96 8.98 -11.70
C CYS A 189 -1.58 9.36 -13.14
N ARG A 190 -0.31 9.70 -13.40
CA ARG A 190 0.12 10.24 -14.71
C ARG A 190 0.98 9.30 -15.56
N ALA A 191 1.47 8.19 -15.00
CA ALA A 191 2.50 7.35 -15.62
C ALA A 191 2.14 5.85 -15.71
N THR A 192 0.89 5.50 -16.00
CA THR A 192 0.48 4.09 -16.09
C THR A 192 0.53 3.58 -17.53
N PRO A 193 0.97 2.32 -17.77
CA PRO A 193 1.02 1.74 -19.11
C PRO A 193 -0.38 1.72 -19.77
N PRO A 194 -0.49 1.95 -21.09
CA PRO A 194 -1.77 1.85 -21.80
C PRO A 194 -2.33 0.42 -21.78
N LEU A 195 -3.62 0.28 -22.07
CA LEU A 195 -4.27 -0.98 -22.41
C LEU A 195 -3.75 -1.46 -23.77
N THR A 196 -3.47 -2.75 -23.85
CA THR A 196 -2.86 -3.45 -24.98
C THR A 196 -3.81 -4.49 -25.59
N ALA A 197 -3.39 -5.15 -26.66
CA ALA A 197 -4.15 -6.26 -27.23
C ALA A 197 -4.31 -7.43 -26.24
N ALA A 198 -3.29 -7.70 -25.41
CA ALA A 198 -3.37 -8.73 -24.37
C ALA A 198 -4.40 -8.39 -23.28
N ASP A 199 -4.60 -7.10 -22.98
CA ASP A 199 -5.64 -6.66 -22.06
C ASP A 199 -7.05 -6.83 -22.66
N LEU A 200 -7.18 -6.68 -23.99
CA LEU A 200 -8.42 -6.98 -24.71
C LEU A 200 -8.72 -8.48 -24.71
N ASP A 201 -7.71 -9.32 -24.90
CA ASP A 201 -7.83 -10.78 -24.79
C ASP A 201 -8.25 -11.19 -23.38
N THR A 202 -7.68 -10.53 -22.37
CA THR A 202 -8.09 -10.71 -20.97
C THR A 202 -9.55 -10.31 -20.77
N LEU A 203 -10.00 -9.16 -21.29
CA LEU A 203 -11.40 -8.74 -21.20
C LEU A 203 -12.36 -9.77 -21.83
N GLU A 204 -12.05 -10.25 -23.04
CA GLU A 204 -12.83 -11.27 -23.74
C GLU A 204 -12.95 -12.54 -22.90
N PHE A 205 -11.82 -12.99 -22.35
CA PHE A 205 -11.75 -14.16 -21.49
C PHE A 205 -12.62 -13.98 -20.25
N LEU A 206 -12.43 -12.88 -19.50
CA LEU A 206 -13.21 -12.55 -18.30
C LEU A 206 -14.71 -12.51 -18.58
N LEU A 207 -15.15 -11.88 -19.68
CA LEU A 207 -16.56 -11.83 -20.06
C LEU A 207 -17.11 -13.21 -20.43
N THR A 208 -16.28 -14.11 -20.97
CA THR A 208 -16.66 -15.47 -21.34
C THR A 208 -16.94 -16.32 -20.10
N VAL A 209 -16.07 -16.25 -19.09
CA VAL A 209 -16.19 -17.03 -17.86
C VAL A 209 -17.04 -16.39 -16.76
N ALA A 210 -17.40 -15.11 -16.87
CA ALA A 210 -18.17 -14.37 -15.87
C ALA A 210 -19.47 -15.05 -15.35
N PRO A 211 -20.26 -15.79 -16.17
CA PRO A 211 -21.43 -16.52 -15.67
C PRO A 211 -21.13 -17.47 -14.52
N ALA A 212 -19.93 -18.02 -14.45
CA ALA A 212 -19.55 -19.01 -13.45
C ALA A 212 -19.44 -18.45 -12.03
N TRP A 213 -19.07 -17.18 -11.88
CA TRP A 213 -18.83 -16.56 -10.57
C TRP A 213 -19.82 -15.43 -10.23
N ARG A 214 -20.80 -15.17 -11.10
CA ARG A 214 -21.72 -14.04 -10.93
C ARG A 214 -22.42 -14.03 -9.57
N ASP A 215 -22.90 -15.19 -9.14
CA ASP A 215 -23.61 -15.35 -7.88
C ASP A 215 -22.69 -15.82 -6.75
N LEU A 216 -21.38 -15.65 -6.90
CA LEU A 216 -20.43 -15.90 -5.82
C LEU A 216 -20.13 -14.60 -5.09
N ALA A 217 -20.25 -14.63 -3.76
CA ALA A 217 -19.82 -13.52 -2.94
C ALA A 217 -18.30 -13.44 -2.97
N ARG A 218 -17.76 -12.24 -3.20
CA ARG A 218 -16.31 -12.01 -3.13
C ARG A 218 -15.80 -12.42 -1.73
N PRO A 219 -14.81 -13.33 -1.63
CA PRO A 219 -14.17 -13.63 -0.36
C PRO A 219 -13.58 -12.35 0.22
N ALA A 220 -13.72 -12.18 1.54
CA ALA A 220 -13.12 -11.04 2.21
C ALA A 220 -11.59 -11.06 1.99
N PRO A 221 -10.93 -9.90 1.90
CA PRO A 221 -9.47 -9.86 1.89
C PRO A 221 -8.82 -10.45 3.14
N ALA A 222 -9.58 -10.76 4.20
CA ALA A 222 -9.10 -11.45 5.39
C ALA A 222 -9.23 -12.98 5.33
N THR A 223 -10.00 -13.53 4.37
CA THR A 223 -10.24 -14.97 4.23
C THR A 223 -8.93 -15.75 4.13
N ASP A 224 -8.85 -16.90 4.82
CA ASP A 224 -7.73 -17.83 4.74
C ASP A 224 -7.73 -18.64 3.43
N LEU A 225 -6.61 -19.32 3.15
CA LEU A 225 -6.47 -20.04 1.89
C LEU A 225 -7.35 -21.29 1.82
N ASP A 226 -7.58 -21.98 2.94
CA ASP A 226 -8.41 -23.19 2.95
C ASP A 226 -9.85 -22.85 2.53
N THR A 227 -10.41 -21.80 3.11
CA THR A 227 -11.73 -21.26 2.75
C THR A 227 -11.76 -20.74 1.31
N LEU A 228 -10.67 -20.12 0.84
CA LEU A 228 -10.56 -19.71 -0.56
C LEU A 228 -10.50 -20.92 -1.50
N THR A 229 -9.78 -21.96 -1.12
CA THR A 229 -9.61 -23.19 -1.90
C THR A 229 -10.94 -23.93 -1.97
N ASP A 230 -11.65 -24.08 -0.85
CA ASP A 230 -13.00 -24.64 -0.82
C ASP A 230 -13.96 -23.81 -1.67
N TYR A 231 -13.89 -22.48 -1.59
CA TYR A 231 -14.70 -21.59 -2.43
C TYR A 231 -14.40 -21.76 -3.93
N VAL A 232 -13.12 -21.91 -4.29
CA VAL A 232 -12.67 -22.10 -5.68
C VAL A 232 -13.04 -23.48 -6.20
N LEU A 233 -12.89 -24.52 -5.39
CA LEU A 233 -13.29 -25.90 -5.70
C LEU A 233 -14.81 -25.99 -5.87
N THR A 234 -15.58 -25.42 -4.94
CA THR A 234 -17.05 -25.32 -5.04
C THR A 234 -17.44 -24.59 -6.33
N ALA A 235 -16.79 -23.47 -6.64
CA ALA A 235 -17.04 -22.73 -7.88
C ALA A 235 -16.73 -23.57 -9.14
N ALA A 236 -15.65 -24.35 -9.13
CA ALA A 236 -15.24 -25.22 -10.22
C ALA A 236 -16.20 -26.40 -10.41
N GLU A 237 -16.68 -27.00 -9.33
CA GLU A 237 -17.57 -28.17 -9.32
C GLU A 237 -19.01 -27.81 -9.68
N GLU A 238 -19.56 -26.73 -9.10
CA GLU A 238 -21.00 -26.41 -9.21
C GLU A 238 -21.37 -25.65 -10.47
N ARG A 239 -20.47 -24.83 -11.05
CA ARG A 239 -20.88 -23.75 -11.97
C ARG A 239 -20.12 -23.64 -13.28
N ARG A 240 -19.27 -24.61 -13.61
CA ARG A 240 -18.47 -24.64 -14.87
C ARG A 240 -17.82 -23.29 -15.25
N PRO A 241 -17.14 -22.56 -14.35
CA PRO A 241 -15.89 -21.99 -14.85
C PRO A 241 -15.04 -23.22 -15.19
N GLY A 242 -14.51 -23.35 -16.41
CA GLY A 242 -13.40 -24.29 -16.58
C GLY A 242 -12.30 -24.00 -15.53
N ALA A 243 -11.32 -24.89 -15.36
CA ALA A 243 -10.20 -24.69 -14.43
C ALA A 243 -9.58 -23.28 -14.52
N GLU A 244 -9.63 -22.65 -15.69
CA GLU A 244 -9.17 -21.28 -15.95
C GLU A 244 -9.98 -20.18 -15.23
N GLY A 245 -11.31 -20.34 -15.06
CA GLY A 245 -12.13 -19.34 -14.35
C GLY A 245 -11.95 -19.42 -12.83
N ALA A 246 -11.77 -20.63 -12.30
CA ALA A 246 -11.38 -20.86 -10.91
C ALA A 246 -10.04 -20.18 -10.57
N LEU A 247 -9.07 -20.28 -11.48
CA LEU A 247 -7.76 -19.64 -11.35
C LEU A 247 -7.84 -18.10 -11.25
N LEU A 248 -8.80 -17.46 -11.92
CA LEU A 248 -8.97 -16.01 -11.85
C LEU A 248 -9.47 -15.53 -10.49
N LEU A 249 -10.31 -16.30 -9.81
CA LEU A 249 -10.76 -15.99 -8.44
C LEU A 249 -9.57 -16.05 -7.47
N VAL A 250 -8.72 -17.07 -7.61
CA VAL A 250 -7.48 -17.22 -6.85
C VAL A 250 -6.54 -16.04 -7.09
N VAL A 251 -6.31 -15.68 -8.35
CA VAL A 251 -5.43 -14.56 -8.73
C VAL A 251 -5.99 -13.21 -8.24
N ALA A 252 -7.31 -13.00 -8.32
CA ALA A 252 -7.94 -11.81 -7.76
C ALA A 252 -7.77 -11.70 -6.24
N HIS A 253 -7.83 -12.82 -5.52
CA HIS A 253 -7.53 -12.86 -4.08
C HIS A 253 -6.06 -12.54 -3.81
N LEU A 254 -5.13 -13.12 -4.57
CA LEU A 254 -3.71 -12.81 -4.48
C LEU A 254 -3.44 -11.31 -4.70
N HIS A 255 -4.09 -10.69 -5.68
CA HIS A 255 -4.01 -9.25 -5.92
C HIS A 255 -4.60 -8.39 -4.79
N ALA A 256 -5.59 -8.90 -4.06
CA ALA A 256 -6.19 -8.22 -2.92
C ALA A 256 -5.32 -8.32 -1.65
N LYS A 257 -4.74 -9.51 -1.38
CA LYS A 257 -3.91 -9.78 -0.20
C LYS A 257 -2.50 -9.20 -0.28
N ARG A 258 -1.83 -9.38 -1.43
CA ARG A 258 -0.43 -8.95 -1.68
C ARG A 258 0.56 -9.40 -0.62
N HIS A 259 0.37 -10.61 -0.12
CA HIS A 259 1.21 -11.16 0.92
C HIS A 259 2.04 -12.32 0.36
N PRO A 260 3.38 -12.34 0.56
CA PRO A 260 4.24 -13.37 0.01
C PRO A 260 3.88 -14.77 0.52
N GLY A 261 3.51 -14.90 1.80
CA GLY A 261 3.05 -16.19 2.37
C GLY A 261 1.81 -16.74 1.64
N THR A 262 0.79 -15.90 1.43
CA THR A 262 -0.40 -16.30 0.66
C THR A 262 -0.04 -16.66 -0.78
N ALA A 263 0.93 -15.97 -1.37
CA ALA A 263 1.37 -16.24 -2.73
C ALA A 263 2.08 -17.59 -2.87
N MET A 264 2.90 -17.96 -1.88
CA MET A 264 3.55 -19.28 -1.81
C MET A 264 2.51 -20.39 -1.66
N GLU A 265 1.59 -20.23 -0.71
CA GLU A 265 0.53 -21.23 -0.50
C GLU A 265 -0.35 -21.38 -1.76
N VAL A 266 -0.74 -20.27 -2.39
CA VAL A 266 -1.48 -20.28 -3.66
C VAL A 266 -0.70 -20.98 -4.77
N HIS A 267 0.62 -20.79 -4.87
CA HIS A 267 1.45 -21.49 -5.86
C HIS A 267 1.54 -22.99 -5.60
N HIS A 268 1.67 -23.40 -4.33
CA HIS A 268 1.67 -24.82 -3.97
C HIS A 268 0.35 -25.51 -4.34
N THR A 269 -0.79 -24.84 -4.12
CA THR A 269 -2.11 -25.38 -4.49
C THR A 269 -2.37 -25.29 -6.00
N PHE A 270 -1.93 -24.20 -6.64
CA PHE A 270 -2.17 -23.90 -8.05
C PHE A 270 -0.84 -23.54 -8.76
N PRO A 271 0.00 -24.52 -9.14
CA PRO A 271 1.32 -24.29 -9.71
C PRO A 271 1.27 -23.86 -11.19
N GLN A 272 0.43 -22.88 -11.51
CA GLN A 272 0.18 -22.37 -12.84
C GLN A 272 1.12 -21.22 -13.21
N THR A 273 1.40 -21.08 -14.50
CA THR A 273 2.26 -19.99 -15.01
C THR A 273 1.71 -18.61 -14.63
N LEU A 274 0.40 -18.42 -14.68
CA LEU A 274 -0.24 -17.17 -14.29
C LEU A 274 0.03 -16.79 -12.82
N VAL A 275 0.03 -17.76 -11.90
CA VAL A 275 0.35 -17.50 -10.48
C VAL A 275 1.80 -17.06 -10.34
N ARG A 276 2.73 -17.69 -11.07
CA ARG A 276 4.14 -17.29 -11.09
C ARG A 276 4.30 -15.86 -11.63
N ASP A 277 3.62 -15.53 -12.72
CA ASP A 277 3.59 -14.17 -13.28
C ASP A 277 3.07 -13.16 -12.23
N CYS A 278 2.01 -13.48 -11.49
CA CYS A 278 1.47 -12.63 -10.43
C CYS A 278 2.46 -12.43 -9.27
N ILE A 279 3.16 -13.48 -8.83
CA ILE A 279 4.19 -13.40 -7.77
C ILE A 279 5.30 -12.45 -8.19
N VAL A 280 5.80 -12.59 -9.43
CA VAL A 280 6.86 -11.74 -9.98
C VAL A 280 6.40 -10.28 -10.03
N VAL A 281 5.18 -10.01 -10.51
CA VAL A 281 4.69 -8.64 -10.59
C VAL A 281 4.45 -8.02 -9.20
N HIS A 282 4.02 -8.80 -8.20
CA HIS A 282 3.89 -8.29 -6.83
C HIS A 282 5.25 -8.00 -6.18
N PHE A 283 6.28 -8.80 -6.46
CA PHE A 283 7.64 -8.46 -6.09
C PHE A 283 8.10 -7.14 -6.73
N GLN A 284 7.87 -6.97 -8.04
CA GLN A 284 8.19 -5.72 -8.74
C GLN A 284 7.46 -4.52 -8.14
N LEU A 285 6.18 -4.69 -7.79
CA LEU A 285 5.37 -3.67 -7.14
C LEU A 285 5.90 -3.32 -5.74
N ALA A 286 6.26 -4.31 -4.92
CA ALA A 286 6.86 -4.06 -3.61
C ALA A 286 8.17 -3.27 -3.73
N ALA A 287 9.04 -3.67 -4.67
CA ALA A 287 10.31 -2.99 -4.93
C ALA A 287 10.09 -1.55 -5.44
N GLN A 288 9.09 -1.35 -6.30
CA GLN A 288 8.69 -0.02 -6.78
C GLN A 288 8.22 0.87 -5.62
N VAL A 289 7.32 0.38 -4.76
CA VAL A 289 6.78 1.15 -3.64
C VAL A 289 7.88 1.56 -2.65
N ALA A 290 8.79 0.65 -2.32
CA ALA A 290 9.91 0.96 -1.44
C ALA A 290 10.87 1.99 -2.06
N ARG A 291 11.17 1.87 -3.36
CA ARG A 291 11.99 2.84 -4.11
C ARG A 291 11.36 4.23 -4.14
N GLU A 292 10.08 4.33 -4.53
CA GLU A 292 9.35 5.60 -4.59
C GLU A 292 9.32 6.28 -3.20
N TRP A 293 9.20 5.50 -2.12
CA TRP A 293 9.27 6.03 -0.77
C TRP A 293 10.63 6.66 -0.46
N ILE A 294 11.74 5.99 -0.80
CA ILE A 294 13.11 6.50 -0.60
C ILE A 294 13.33 7.81 -1.37
N GLU A 295 12.87 7.84 -2.63
CA GLU A 295 12.96 9.02 -3.49
C GLU A 295 12.23 10.22 -2.90
N GLU A 296 11.02 10.01 -2.36
CA GLU A 296 10.22 11.08 -1.78
C GLU A 296 10.74 11.54 -0.41
N HIS A 297 10.93 10.61 0.53
CA HIS A 297 11.16 10.96 1.94
C HIS A 297 12.63 11.19 2.26
N TYR A 298 13.53 10.42 1.64
CA TYR A 298 14.96 10.54 1.92
C TYR A 298 15.68 11.44 0.92
N LEU A 299 15.31 11.39 -0.36
CA LEU A 299 15.92 12.20 -1.42
C LEU A 299 15.16 13.50 -1.73
N SER A 300 13.97 13.70 -1.13
CA SER A 300 13.15 14.91 -1.32
C SER A 300 12.79 15.18 -2.78
N ARG A 301 12.63 14.12 -3.59
CA ARG A 301 12.18 14.24 -4.98
C ARG A 301 10.66 14.28 -5.01
N ALA A 302 10.12 15.12 -5.88
CA ALA A 302 8.68 15.13 -6.11
C ALA A 302 8.24 13.74 -6.58
N PRO A 303 7.28 13.10 -5.90
CA PRO A 303 6.88 11.75 -6.26
C PRO A 303 6.22 11.79 -7.64
N ALA A 304 6.60 10.86 -8.52
CA ALA A 304 6.01 10.78 -9.87
C ALA A 304 4.51 10.46 -9.83
N ARG A 305 4.03 9.91 -8.70
CA ARG A 305 2.67 9.47 -8.40
C ARG A 305 2.43 9.80 -6.92
N THR A 306 1.27 10.32 -6.52
CA THR A 306 0.96 10.51 -5.08
C THR A 306 1.26 9.21 -4.33
N PRO A 307 2.03 9.20 -3.22
CA PRO A 307 2.46 7.95 -2.58
C PRO A 307 1.28 7.15 -2.01
N PRO A 308 1.42 5.82 -1.83
CA PRO A 308 0.57 5.09 -0.88
C PRO A 308 0.81 5.64 0.54
N SER A 309 -0.21 5.59 1.40
CA SER A 309 -0.20 6.18 2.74
C SER A 309 1.04 5.79 3.57
N SER A 310 1.64 6.79 4.25
CA SER A 310 2.49 6.70 5.45
C SER A 310 2.91 5.27 5.86
N GLY A 311 3.83 4.68 5.11
CA GLY A 311 4.48 3.43 5.49
C GLY A 311 5.85 3.71 6.10
N ASP A 312 6.27 2.87 7.03
CA ASP A 312 7.66 2.82 7.49
C ASP A 312 8.51 2.12 6.42
N ILE A 313 9.66 2.72 6.05
CA ILE A 313 10.57 2.14 5.06
C ILE A 313 11.15 0.81 5.49
N GLU A 314 11.29 0.57 6.79
CA GLU A 314 11.73 -0.74 7.30
C GLU A 314 10.69 -1.81 6.96
N VAL A 315 9.40 -1.53 7.14
CA VAL A 315 8.29 -2.44 6.78
C VAL A 315 8.24 -2.67 5.27
N LEU A 316 8.40 -1.62 4.46
CA LEU A 316 8.43 -1.74 3.01
C LEU A 316 9.63 -2.58 2.54
N THR A 317 10.80 -2.39 3.16
CA THR A 317 12.01 -3.14 2.86
C THR A 317 11.88 -4.61 3.23
N GLU A 318 11.32 -4.92 4.40
CA GLU A 318 11.00 -6.29 4.80
C GLU A 318 10.00 -6.94 3.84
N CYS A 319 9.00 -6.19 3.38
CA CYS A 319 8.05 -6.68 2.38
C CYS A 319 8.75 -7.07 1.07
N VAL A 320 9.67 -6.24 0.56
CA VAL A 320 10.47 -6.56 -0.65
C VAL A 320 11.27 -7.85 -0.44
N PHE A 321 11.96 -7.96 0.70
CA PHE A 321 12.78 -9.14 0.98
C PHE A 321 11.94 -10.39 1.19
N ALA A 322 10.78 -10.31 1.82
CA ALA A 322 9.88 -11.45 1.97
C ALA A 322 9.35 -11.94 0.60
N TRP A 323 9.07 -11.03 -0.34
CA TRP A 323 8.75 -11.41 -1.72
C TRP A 323 9.93 -12.00 -2.48
N TYR A 324 11.15 -11.49 -2.27
CA TYR A 324 12.37 -12.05 -2.85
C TYR A 324 12.62 -13.47 -2.35
N ASP A 325 12.49 -13.70 -1.05
CA ASP A 325 12.66 -15.01 -0.42
C ASP A 325 11.59 -15.99 -0.92
N ALA A 326 10.34 -15.54 -1.10
CA ALA A 326 9.28 -16.34 -1.69
C ALA A 326 9.58 -16.74 -3.15
N LEU A 327 10.10 -15.82 -3.97
CA LEU A 327 10.51 -16.13 -5.35
C LEU A 327 11.60 -17.20 -5.39
N HIS A 328 12.60 -17.07 -4.51
CA HIS A 328 13.72 -17.99 -4.42
C HIS A 328 13.29 -19.37 -3.90
N ALA A 329 12.46 -19.41 -2.84
CA ALA A 329 11.93 -20.65 -2.27
C ALA A 329 11.08 -21.45 -3.29
N LEU A 330 10.44 -20.76 -4.23
CA LEU A 330 9.63 -21.36 -5.29
C LEU A 330 10.42 -21.66 -6.58
N GLY A 331 11.71 -21.34 -6.64
CA GLY A 331 12.56 -21.50 -7.83
C GLY A 331 12.10 -20.68 -9.04
N ILE A 332 11.41 -19.56 -8.84
CA ILE A 332 10.88 -18.74 -9.93
C ILE A 332 11.99 -17.90 -10.57
N ASP A 333 12.97 -17.48 -9.78
CA ASP A 333 14.15 -16.70 -10.17
C ASP A 333 15.16 -17.49 -11.02
N GLU A 334 15.12 -18.82 -10.99
CA GLU A 334 15.92 -19.70 -11.85
C GLU A 334 15.42 -19.75 -13.30
N SER A 335 14.21 -19.29 -13.57
CA SER A 335 13.61 -19.33 -14.92
C SER A 335 14.01 -18.11 -15.77
N ASP A 336 14.54 -18.35 -16.98
CA ASP A 336 14.97 -17.30 -17.92
C ASP A 336 13.88 -16.24 -18.19
N ARG A 337 12.62 -16.66 -18.23
CA ARG A 337 11.46 -15.79 -18.48
C ARG A 337 11.31 -14.67 -17.45
N HIS A 338 11.50 -14.98 -16.16
CA HIS A 338 11.24 -14.03 -15.07
C HIS A 338 12.51 -13.37 -14.55
N GLN A 339 13.67 -14.00 -14.75
CA GLN A 339 14.94 -13.56 -14.21
C GLN A 339 15.28 -12.12 -14.57
N ALA A 340 15.03 -11.70 -15.83
CA ALA A 340 15.30 -10.33 -16.26
C ALA A 340 14.46 -9.30 -15.48
N GLY A 341 13.16 -9.56 -15.34
CA GLY A 341 12.23 -8.67 -14.63
C GLY A 341 12.48 -8.62 -13.12
N ILE A 342 12.89 -9.73 -12.50
CA ILE A 342 13.27 -9.79 -11.09
C ILE A 342 14.57 -9.00 -10.87
N ARG A 343 15.60 -9.27 -11.68
CA ARG A 343 16.90 -8.59 -11.58
C ARG A 343 16.78 -7.08 -11.78
N ASP A 344 15.98 -6.67 -12.75
CA ASP A 344 15.75 -5.25 -13.06
C ASP A 344 15.05 -4.51 -11.92
N ALA A 345 13.93 -5.05 -11.40
CA ALA A 345 13.20 -4.41 -10.30
C ALA A 345 14.02 -4.38 -9.00
N PHE A 346 14.70 -5.48 -8.68
CA PHE A 346 15.56 -5.54 -7.50
C PHE A 346 16.78 -4.63 -7.64
N GLY A 347 17.40 -4.61 -8.82
CA GLY A 347 18.52 -3.74 -9.13
C GLY A 347 18.15 -2.27 -9.01
N ARG A 348 16.96 -1.85 -9.50
CA ARG A 348 16.45 -0.48 -9.29
C ARG A 348 16.28 -0.14 -7.81
N PHE A 349 15.74 -1.05 -7.02
CA PHE A 349 15.57 -0.85 -5.58
C PHE A 349 16.91 -0.73 -4.85
N ILE A 350 17.86 -1.62 -5.13
CA ILE A 350 19.22 -1.56 -4.59
C ILE A 350 19.91 -0.26 -5.02
N ASN A 351 19.84 0.11 -6.31
CA ASN A 351 20.48 1.32 -6.82
C ASN A 351 19.94 2.60 -6.18
N ALA A 352 18.66 2.66 -5.83
CA ALA A 352 18.08 3.79 -5.11
C ALA A 352 18.75 3.99 -3.73
N VAL A 353 19.18 2.90 -3.08
CA VAL A 353 19.96 2.96 -1.84
C VAL A 353 21.43 3.25 -2.13
N GLU A 354 22.06 2.46 -2.99
CA GLU A 354 23.51 2.47 -3.19
C GLU A 354 24.04 3.66 -4.00
N LEU A 355 23.37 4.00 -5.09
CA LEU A 355 23.83 4.99 -6.07
C LEU A 355 23.19 6.35 -5.87
N GLU A 356 22.14 6.43 -5.05
CA GLU A 356 21.40 7.67 -4.83
C GLU A 356 21.38 8.09 -3.35
N LEU A 357 20.84 7.25 -2.46
CA LEU A 357 20.76 7.57 -1.04
C LEU A 357 22.13 7.69 -0.37
N VAL A 358 23.01 6.70 -0.54
CA VAL A 358 24.34 6.70 0.09
C VAL A 358 25.16 7.93 -0.34
N PRO A 359 25.29 8.27 -1.64
CA PRO A 359 25.98 9.49 -2.06
C PRO A 359 25.35 10.77 -1.52
N ALA A 360 24.02 10.87 -1.50
CA ALA A 360 23.31 12.03 -0.96
C ALA A 360 23.56 12.20 0.55
N LEU A 361 23.54 11.10 1.31
CA LEU A 361 23.91 11.11 2.73
C LEU A 361 25.39 11.45 2.92
N GLY A 362 26.28 10.95 2.08
CA GLY A 362 27.70 11.27 2.13
C GLY A 362 27.97 12.76 1.95
N GLN A 363 27.30 13.42 0.99
CA GLN A 363 27.38 14.87 0.82
C GLN A 363 26.87 15.62 2.05
N ARG A 364 25.77 15.16 2.67
CA ARG A 364 25.22 15.79 3.89
C ARG A 364 26.12 15.61 5.10
N LEU A 365 26.76 14.45 5.26
CA LEU A 365 27.76 14.20 6.29
C LEU A 365 28.97 15.14 6.12
N MET A 366 29.47 15.30 4.89
CA MET A 366 30.57 16.23 4.59
C MET A 366 30.21 17.69 4.81
N ALA A 367 28.92 18.05 4.71
CA ALA A 367 28.43 19.40 4.98
C ALA A 367 28.17 19.67 6.46
N MET A 368 28.27 18.67 7.34
CA MET A 368 28.10 18.87 8.77
C MET A 368 29.18 19.80 9.32
N THR A 369 28.78 20.64 10.26
CA THR A 369 29.66 21.50 11.05
C THR A 369 29.52 21.15 12.53
N ARG A 370 30.36 21.73 13.39
CA ARG A 370 30.23 21.56 14.86
C ARG A 370 28.88 21.99 15.44
N TYR A 371 28.08 22.76 14.70
CA TYR A 371 26.76 23.23 15.12
C TYR A 371 25.60 22.41 14.54
N SER A 372 25.89 21.47 13.63
CA SER A 372 24.88 20.63 12.99
C SER A 372 24.37 19.57 13.97
N SER A 373 23.07 19.28 13.93
CA SER A 373 22.52 18.11 14.63
C SER A 373 22.70 16.85 13.77
N PRO A 374 23.27 15.75 14.31
CA PRO A 374 23.35 14.46 13.62
C PRO A 374 21.99 13.76 13.41
N ASP A 375 20.96 14.11 14.18
CA ASP A 375 19.70 13.35 14.27
C ASP A 375 19.03 13.03 12.93
N PRO A 376 18.87 13.99 11.99
CA PRO A 376 18.17 13.72 10.73
C PRO A 376 18.92 12.76 9.81
N LEU A 377 20.23 12.56 10.03
CA LEU A 377 21.09 11.67 9.25
C LEU A 377 21.21 10.29 9.89
N LEU A 378 21.18 10.23 11.22
CA LEU A 378 21.38 9.01 11.98
C LEU A 378 20.33 7.93 11.63
N GLU A 379 19.04 8.28 11.62
CA GLU A 379 17.96 7.37 11.22
C GLU A 379 18.18 6.79 9.82
N ARG A 380 18.57 7.64 8.86
CA ARG A 380 18.77 7.24 7.46
C ARG A 380 20.00 6.36 7.28
N ILE A 381 21.04 6.59 8.08
CA ILE A 381 22.27 5.81 8.06
C ILE A 381 22.05 4.46 8.77
N ARG A 382 21.26 4.41 9.84
CA ARG A 382 20.78 3.17 10.46
C ARG A 382 20.00 2.33 9.45
N TYR A 383 19.09 2.94 8.70
CA TYR A 383 18.38 2.26 7.62
C TYR A 383 19.35 1.64 6.59
N VAL A 384 20.35 2.42 6.11
CA VAL A 384 21.36 1.90 5.16
C VAL A 384 22.16 0.72 5.76
N ALA A 385 22.54 0.79 7.03
CA ALA A 385 23.25 -0.28 7.70
C ALA A 385 22.38 -1.54 7.86
N SER A 386 21.12 -1.36 8.25
CA SER A 386 20.11 -2.43 8.36
C SER A 386 19.84 -3.08 7.00
N PHE A 387 19.67 -2.28 5.95
CA PHE A 387 19.54 -2.73 4.57
C PHE A 387 20.73 -3.60 4.13
N LYS A 388 21.97 -3.13 4.37
CA LYS A 388 23.20 -3.89 4.11
C LYS A 388 23.22 -5.23 4.86
N ALA A 389 22.87 -5.22 6.14
CA ALA A 389 22.86 -6.43 6.96
C ALA A 389 21.89 -7.49 6.42
N ARG A 390 20.76 -7.08 5.84
CA ARG A 390 19.77 -8.00 5.23
C ARG A 390 20.18 -8.56 3.88
N LEU A 391 21.03 -7.89 3.11
CA LEU A 391 21.54 -8.42 1.84
C LEU A 391 22.50 -9.60 2.05
N LYS A 392 23.30 -9.55 3.13
CA LYS A 392 24.38 -10.53 3.38
C LYS A 392 23.89 -12.00 3.49
N PRO A 393 22.84 -12.34 4.27
CA PRO A 393 22.33 -13.70 4.35
C PRO A 393 21.83 -14.27 3.02
N ARG A 394 21.43 -13.39 2.08
CA ARG A 394 20.85 -13.77 0.79
C ARG A 394 21.90 -14.00 -0.29
N GLY A 395 23.19 -13.99 0.05
CA GLY A 395 24.28 -14.17 -0.91
C GLY A 395 24.36 -13.04 -1.96
N ILE A 396 23.60 -11.96 -1.77
CA ILE A 396 23.65 -10.76 -2.59
C ILE A 396 24.88 -9.99 -2.12
N ALA A 397 26.04 -10.47 -2.58
CA ALA A 397 27.35 -9.99 -2.18
C ALA A 397 27.41 -8.47 -2.39
N THR A 398 27.46 -7.76 -1.27
CA THR A 398 27.54 -6.31 -1.15
C THR A 398 28.75 -5.78 -1.90
N ALA A 399 28.51 -5.11 -3.02
CA ALA A 399 29.36 -4.03 -3.48
C ALA A 399 28.72 -2.67 -3.16
N ILE A 400 27.91 -2.58 -2.08
CA ILE A 400 27.70 -1.25 -1.49
C ILE A 400 29.06 -0.78 -1.08
N LYS A 401 29.61 0.16 -1.87
CA LYS A 401 30.94 0.68 -1.65
C LYS A 401 31.02 1.11 -0.19
N PRO A 402 32.12 0.78 0.51
CA PRO A 402 32.33 1.33 1.83
C PRO A 402 32.20 2.85 1.74
N TRP A 403 31.74 3.46 2.83
CA TRP A 403 31.67 4.91 2.89
C TRP A 403 33.05 5.49 2.59
N GLN A 404 33.10 6.65 1.95
CA GLN A 404 34.38 7.24 1.57
C GLN A 404 35.20 7.55 2.83
N PRO A 405 36.50 7.19 2.89
CA PRO A 405 37.34 7.45 4.07
C PRO A 405 37.40 8.93 4.47
N THR A 406 37.22 9.84 3.51
CA THR A 406 37.14 11.28 3.72
C THR A 406 35.98 11.69 4.65
N ILE A 407 34.86 10.97 4.59
CA ILE A 407 33.71 11.18 5.49
C ILE A 407 34.10 10.84 6.92
N ALA A 408 34.75 9.69 7.13
CA ALA A 408 35.22 9.27 8.44
C ALA A 408 36.25 10.25 9.03
N GLN A 409 37.16 10.76 8.19
CA GLN A 409 38.13 11.79 8.59
C GLN A 409 37.43 13.09 9.02
N HIS A 410 36.44 13.55 8.25
CA HIS A 410 35.66 14.74 8.58
C HIS A 410 34.90 14.61 9.90
N LEU A 411 34.17 13.51 10.09
CA LEU A 411 33.42 13.25 11.33
C LEU A 411 34.35 13.08 12.54
N SER A 412 35.52 12.46 12.38
CA SER A 412 36.55 12.40 13.42
C SER A 412 37.06 13.80 13.80
N GLY A 413 37.24 14.67 12.80
CA GLY A 413 37.58 16.08 13.03
C GLY A 413 36.52 16.81 13.84
N LEU A 414 35.24 16.67 13.46
CA LEU A 414 34.11 17.26 14.20
C LEU A 414 34.03 16.73 15.63
N PHE A 415 34.22 15.42 15.84
CA PHE A 415 34.26 14.81 17.16
C PHE A 415 35.36 15.43 18.01
N ARG A 416 36.58 15.55 17.48
CA ARG A 416 37.71 16.16 18.19
C ARG A 416 37.47 17.63 18.52
N ASP A 417 36.88 18.39 17.59
CA ASP A 417 36.58 19.81 17.78
C ASP A 417 35.54 20.02 18.90
N LEU A 418 34.49 19.20 18.95
CA LEU A 418 33.48 19.24 20.01
C LEU A 418 34.07 18.81 21.37
N THR A 419 34.85 17.73 21.39
CA THR A 419 35.56 17.30 22.59
C THR A 419 36.47 18.40 23.13
N THR A 420 37.19 19.11 22.26
CA THR A 420 38.09 20.20 22.65
C THR A 420 37.33 21.40 23.22
N ALA A 421 36.13 21.70 22.72
CA ALA A 421 35.27 22.75 23.28
C ALA A 421 34.80 22.41 24.71
N GLY A 422 34.65 21.11 25.02
CA GLY A 422 34.50 20.60 26.39
C GLY A 422 33.22 21.03 27.09
N GLN A 423 32.14 21.34 26.37
CA GLN A 423 30.86 21.71 26.98
C GLN A 423 30.07 20.45 27.35
N PRO A 424 29.54 20.33 28.58
CA PRO A 424 28.73 19.17 28.98
C PRO A 424 27.52 18.92 28.08
N ALA A 425 26.96 19.98 27.48
CA ALA A 425 25.84 19.91 26.54
C ALA A 425 26.18 19.21 25.20
N ASP A 426 27.46 18.95 24.91
CA ASP A 426 27.89 18.29 23.68
C ASP A 426 27.95 16.76 23.79
N LEU A 427 27.84 16.17 24.99
CA LEU A 427 27.87 14.71 25.19
C LEU A 427 26.84 13.96 24.31
N PRO A 428 25.56 14.41 24.19
CA PRO A 428 24.61 13.75 23.30
C PRO A 428 25.03 13.77 21.83
N ARG A 429 25.70 14.85 21.38
CA ARG A 429 26.19 14.96 20.00
C ARG A 429 27.41 14.08 19.77
N LEU A 430 28.33 14.02 20.73
CA LEU A 430 29.49 13.14 20.69
C LEU A 430 29.08 11.67 20.62
N GLY A 431 28.08 11.24 21.42
CA GLY A 431 27.52 9.89 21.35
C GLY A 431 26.98 9.57 19.95
N LYS A 432 26.17 10.46 19.37
CA LYS A 432 25.60 10.30 18.02
C LYS A 432 26.67 10.29 16.92
N LEU A 433 27.73 11.10 17.04
CA LEU A 433 28.86 11.08 16.11
C LEU A 433 29.62 9.75 16.19
N ALA A 434 29.80 9.20 17.39
CA ALA A 434 30.41 7.88 17.57
C ALA A 434 29.58 6.77 16.93
N GLU A 435 28.26 6.79 17.11
CA GLU A 435 27.38 5.83 16.46
C GLU A 435 27.38 5.97 14.93
N LEU A 436 27.34 7.21 14.39
CA LEU A 436 27.48 7.45 12.95
C LEU A 436 28.75 6.80 12.41
N MET A 437 29.87 6.97 13.11
CA MET A 437 31.17 6.41 12.75
C MET A 437 31.15 4.87 12.73
N ASP A 438 30.48 4.24 13.70
CA ASP A 438 30.28 2.79 13.72
C ASP A 438 29.43 2.32 12.53
N LEU A 439 28.30 2.99 12.27
CA LEU A 439 27.37 2.63 11.19
C LEU A 439 27.98 2.80 9.80
N ILE A 440 28.93 3.73 9.62
CA ILE A 440 29.66 3.87 8.37
C ILE A 440 30.85 2.91 8.24
N GLY A 441 31.12 2.09 9.26
CA GLY A 441 32.20 1.09 9.26
C GLY A 441 33.59 1.64 9.59
N HIS A 442 33.66 2.83 10.20
CA HIS A 442 34.90 3.47 10.64
C HIS A 442 34.77 3.86 12.11
N PRO A 443 34.77 2.90 13.06
CA PRO A 443 34.55 3.20 14.47
C PRO A 443 35.58 4.20 14.99
N LEU A 444 35.13 5.18 15.80
CA LEU A 444 36.04 6.15 16.42
C LEU A 444 37.04 5.44 17.35
N GLU A 445 38.32 5.76 17.18
CA GLU A 445 39.38 5.38 18.11
C GLU A 445 39.39 6.36 19.29
N VAL A 446 38.74 5.95 20.39
CA VAL A 446 38.78 6.69 21.66
C VAL A 446 40.03 6.29 22.42
N THR A 447 40.83 7.27 22.84
CA THR A 447 42.08 7.04 23.59
C THR A 447 41.95 7.45 25.05
N ALA A 448 42.65 6.77 25.95
CA ALA A 448 42.73 7.14 27.38
C ALA A 448 43.57 8.41 27.64
N LEU A 449 44.07 9.05 26.58
CA LEU A 449 44.83 10.30 26.64
C LEU A 449 43.97 11.52 26.33
N ASP A 450 42.71 11.33 25.91
CA ASP A 450 41.78 12.43 25.65
C ASP A 450 41.22 12.98 26.97
N GLY A 451 42.03 13.81 27.64
CA GLY A 451 41.68 14.39 28.93
C GLY A 451 40.45 15.30 28.90
N ALA A 452 40.07 15.83 27.72
CA ALA A 452 38.86 16.62 27.58
C ALA A 452 37.61 15.73 27.57
N LEU A 453 37.63 14.63 26.82
CA LEU A 453 36.55 13.64 26.83
C LEU A 453 36.40 12.96 28.20
N ILE A 454 37.52 12.62 28.85
CA ILE A 454 37.51 12.01 30.19
C ILE A 454 36.82 12.91 31.20
N ARG A 455 37.16 14.20 31.23
CA ARG A 455 36.53 15.17 32.15
C ARG A 455 35.04 15.33 31.88
N LEU A 456 34.67 15.41 30.62
CA LEU A 456 33.28 15.57 30.20
C LEU A 456 32.42 14.37 30.61
N VAL A 457 32.91 13.15 30.40
CA VAL A 457 32.21 11.92 30.85
C VAL A 457 32.20 11.81 32.37
N GLU A 458 33.31 12.13 33.05
CA GLU A 458 33.36 12.10 34.51
C GLU A 458 32.33 13.06 35.13
N GLU A 459 32.24 14.28 34.63
CA GLU A 459 31.28 15.29 35.07
C GLU A 459 29.83 14.83 34.82
N ALA A 460 29.54 14.29 33.64
CA ALA A 460 28.22 13.77 33.31
C ALA A 460 27.81 12.59 34.21
N LEU A 461 28.73 11.66 34.47
CA LEU A 461 28.52 10.55 35.42
C LEU A 461 28.29 11.07 36.84
N ALA A 462 29.03 12.07 37.28
CA ALA A 462 28.88 12.69 38.60
C ALA A 462 27.52 13.37 38.77
N MET A 463 26.99 14.00 37.72
CA MET A 463 25.65 14.62 37.70
C MET A 463 24.49 13.61 37.69
N ARG A 464 24.76 12.30 37.55
CA ARG A 464 23.75 11.21 37.53
C ARG A 464 22.63 11.44 36.51
N GLN A 465 22.97 11.96 35.35
CA GLN A 465 22.01 12.15 34.26
C GLN A 465 21.52 10.80 33.72
N ARG A 466 20.35 10.80 33.08
CA ARG A 466 19.92 9.67 32.23
C ARG A 466 20.61 9.83 30.89
N PHE A 467 21.25 8.76 30.45
CA PHE A 467 21.96 8.72 29.17
C PHE A 467 21.11 8.01 28.13
N SER A 468 21.21 8.45 26.88
CA SER A 468 20.70 7.70 25.72
C SER A 468 21.59 6.50 25.41
N ASP A 469 21.14 5.62 24.51
CA ASP A 469 21.91 4.45 24.10
C ASP A 469 23.23 4.86 23.42
N GLU A 470 23.20 5.94 22.64
CA GLU A 470 24.37 6.49 21.94
C GLU A 470 25.41 7.05 22.91
N GLU A 471 24.96 7.74 23.96
CA GLU A 471 25.84 8.25 25.02
C GLU A 471 26.44 7.10 25.82
N SER A 472 25.61 6.11 26.18
CA SER A 472 26.04 4.94 26.93
C SER A 472 27.11 4.16 26.16
N GLY A 473 26.93 3.96 24.85
CA GLY A 473 27.92 3.31 23.99
C GLY A 473 29.27 4.05 23.93
N LEU A 474 29.26 5.39 23.90
CA LEU A 474 30.50 6.19 23.95
C LEU A 474 31.18 6.08 25.32
N ILE A 475 30.41 6.16 26.41
CA ILE A 475 30.91 6.02 27.78
C ILE A 475 31.54 4.64 27.97
N ASP A 476 30.87 3.57 27.53
CA ASP A 476 31.38 2.20 27.62
C ASP A 476 32.67 2.02 26.83
N ARG A 477 32.77 2.60 25.63
CA ARG A 477 34.00 2.58 24.84
C ARG A 477 35.15 3.28 25.58
N LEU A 478 34.90 4.46 26.15
CA LEU A 478 35.91 5.20 26.91
C LEU A 478 36.34 4.44 28.17
N LEU A 479 35.41 3.88 28.94
CA LEU A 479 35.69 3.12 30.15
C LEU A 479 36.45 1.83 29.86
N THR A 480 36.14 1.17 28.74
CA THR A 480 36.88 0.01 28.26
C THR A 480 38.32 0.39 27.96
N THR A 481 38.55 1.43 27.16
CA THR A 481 39.91 1.92 26.85
C THR A 481 40.67 2.35 28.11
N ALA A 482 40.02 3.08 29.02
CA ALA A 482 40.60 3.52 30.29
C ALA A 482 40.99 2.34 31.20
N SER A 483 40.15 1.30 31.23
CA SER A 483 40.42 0.07 31.99
C SER A 483 41.58 -0.73 31.39
N ASP A 484 41.63 -0.84 30.07
CA ASP A 484 42.71 -1.50 29.35
C ASP A 484 44.03 -0.76 29.52
N GLU A 485 44.03 0.57 29.45
CA GLU A 485 45.20 1.40 29.71
C GLU A 485 45.73 1.21 31.14
N ARG A 486 44.83 1.21 32.13
CA ARG A 486 45.20 0.90 33.53
C ARG A 486 45.81 -0.49 33.68
N ARG A 487 45.34 -1.49 32.92
CA ARG A 487 45.90 -2.85 32.95
C ARG A 487 47.28 -2.93 32.30
N ARG A 488 47.50 -2.18 31.22
CA ARG A 488 48.77 -2.14 30.49
C ARG A 488 49.86 -1.38 31.26
N CYS A 489 49.50 -0.30 31.94
CA CYS A 489 50.44 0.57 32.62
C CYS A 489 50.71 0.17 34.08
N ARG A 490 51.77 -0.61 34.30
CA ARG A 490 52.15 -1.20 35.60
C ARG A 490 52.64 -0.19 36.65
N TRP A 491 53.18 0.97 36.23
CA TRP A 491 53.92 1.87 37.12
C TRP A 491 53.38 3.30 37.19
N TRP A 492 52.58 3.73 36.20
CA TRP A 492 52.01 5.08 36.16
C TRP A 492 50.74 5.12 35.32
N VAL A 493 49.66 5.66 35.88
CA VAL A 493 48.36 5.87 35.20
C VAL A 493 47.94 7.31 35.49
N SER A 494 47.37 8.00 34.49
CA SER A 494 46.94 9.39 34.66
C SER A 494 45.89 9.51 35.79
N PRO A 495 45.96 10.57 36.62
CA PRO A 495 44.95 10.83 37.66
C PRO A 495 43.53 10.94 37.10
N GLU A 496 43.37 11.51 35.92
CA GLU A 496 42.08 11.66 35.23
C GLU A 496 41.45 10.29 34.91
N VAL A 497 42.23 9.35 34.39
CA VAL A 497 41.78 7.97 34.13
C VAL A 497 41.33 7.28 35.42
N MET A 498 42.11 7.44 36.50
CA MET A 498 41.77 6.84 37.79
C MET A 498 40.51 7.46 38.42
N ASN A 499 40.30 8.76 38.26
CA ASN A 499 39.12 9.46 38.76
C ASN A 499 37.85 9.06 38.00
N LEU A 500 37.93 8.98 36.67
CA LEU A 500 36.83 8.48 35.83
C LEU A 500 36.39 7.07 36.25
N LEU A 501 37.33 6.12 36.39
CA LEU A 501 37.01 4.74 36.78
C LEU A 501 36.39 4.65 38.18
N LYS A 502 36.87 5.45 39.15
CA LYS A 502 36.26 5.54 40.49
C LYS A 502 34.87 6.15 40.44
N THR A 503 34.67 7.19 39.63
CA THR A 503 33.37 7.84 39.46
C THR A 503 32.36 6.88 38.84
N ALA A 504 32.75 6.12 37.82
CA ALA A 504 31.92 5.07 37.21
C ALA A 504 31.52 3.96 38.22
N ASP A 505 32.44 3.54 39.08
CA ASP A 505 32.16 2.53 40.11
C ASP A 505 31.20 3.06 41.19
N ARG A 506 31.43 4.31 41.65
CA ARG A 506 30.57 5.00 42.63
C ARG A 506 29.15 5.24 42.10
N THR A 507 28.99 5.53 40.81
CA THR A 507 27.68 5.73 40.18
C THR A 507 26.98 4.41 39.81
N GLY A 508 27.66 3.28 40.04
CA GLY A 508 27.16 1.94 39.77
C GLY A 508 27.05 1.62 38.28
N TRP A 509 27.83 2.28 37.42
CA TRP A 509 27.80 2.09 35.97
C TRP A 509 28.00 0.62 35.58
N TYR A 510 29.04 -0.01 36.12
CA TYR A 510 29.36 -1.42 35.87
C TYR A 510 28.30 -2.41 36.38
N ARG A 511 27.43 -2.00 37.31
CA ARG A 511 26.32 -2.83 37.81
C ARG A 511 25.10 -2.82 36.88
N ARG A 512 25.00 -1.83 35.98
CA ARG A 512 23.94 -1.75 34.97
C ARG A 512 24.28 -2.52 33.69
N ALA A 513 25.55 -2.58 33.30
CA ALA A 513 25.99 -3.26 32.08
C ALA A 513 26.05 -4.81 32.19
N GLY A 514 25.87 -5.36 33.39
CA GLY A 514 25.90 -6.81 33.68
C GLY A 514 24.53 -7.43 34.02
N ALA A 515 23.44 -6.66 33.91
CA ALA A 515 22.06 -7.10 34.01
C ALA A 515 21.39 -6.89 32.64
#